data_AF-A0AAW1TBC0-F1
#
_entry.id   AF-A0AAW1TBC0-F1
#
_cell.length_a   1.000
_cell.length_b   1.000
_cell.length_c   1.000
_cell.angle_alpha   90.00
_cell.angle_beta   90.00
_cell.angle_gamma   90.00
#
_symmetry.space_group_name_H-M   'P 1'
#
loop_
_entity.id
_entity.type
_entity.pdbx_description
1 polymer ?
#
loop_
_entity_poly.entity_id
_entity_poly.type
_entity_poly.pdbx_seq_one_letter_code
_entity_poly.pdbx_strand_id
1 'polypeptide(L)'
;MNGRLFTTVRDALGLTYDVSFELALFELLKNGWFSVSVTSSPDKIHETAEACVRVLRAPGHSPITQRELERARRTLITRHETDSKENSYWLGLMTRTQCAYTPWRTLESIRDIRPMYEAIDLQDMQEAYNQFQMGDDSIFVCIGTSGQAPPAPPTLPAPNQSSLNGAQLLPEGWAAAIEKQMSLEKASSQLSQPAQQQQVKDVAQVAALAAAANLAKNFDFGKAFQRMQQELKDKNAKPE
;
A
#
# COMPACT_ATOMS: atom_id res chain seq x y z
N MET A 1 -10.22 -4.12 -13.93
CA MET A 1 -10.76 -2.79 -13.55
C MET A 1 -10.22 -1.66 -14.41
N ASN A 2 -8.91 -1.55 -14.65
CA ASN A 2 -8.31 -0.53 -15.55
C ASN A 2 -9.07 -0.36 -16.88
N GLY A 3 -9.34 -1.46 -17.60
CA GLY A 3 -10.10 -1.38 -18.86
C GLY A 3 -11.46 -0.71 -18.75
N ARG A 4 -12.24 -1.03 -17.70
CA ARG A 4 -13.55 -0.41 -17.47
C ARG A 4 -13.40 1.07 -17.15
N LEU A 5 -12.50 1.44 -16.22
CA LEU A 5 -12.23 2.83 -15.84
C LEU A 5 -11.85 3.70 -17.05
N PHE A 6 -10.98 3.21 -17.93
CA PHE A 6 -10.64 3.93 -19.16
C PHE A 6 -11.85 4.11 -20.07
N THR A 7 -12.61 3.05 -20.33
CA THR A 7 -13.76 3.17 -21.25
C THR A 7 -14.89 4.06 -20.70
N THR A 8 -15.13 4.07 -19.39
CA THR A 8 -16.25 4.80 -18.81
C THR A 8 -15.87 6.21 -18.35
N VAL A 9 -14.80 6.36 -17.56
CA VAL A 9 -14.43 7.64 -16.96
C VAL A 9 -13.71 8.53 -17.98
N ARG A 10 -12.81 7.94 -18.76
CA ARG A 10 -12.03 8.67 -19.77
C ARG A 10 -12.78 8.77 -21.10
N ASP A 11 -13.17 7.67 -21.72
CA ASP A 11 -13.67 7.69 -23.10
C ASP A 11 -15.16 8.12 -23.18
N ALA A 12 -16.02 7.61 -22.30
CA ALA A 12 -17.45 7.93 -22.33
C ALA A 12 -17.80 9.28 -21.67
N LEU A 13 -17.20 9.58 -20.51
CA LEU A 13 -17.51 10.80 -19.75
C LEU A 13 -16.50 11.94 -19.99
N GLY A 14 -15.30 11.66 -20.48
CA GLY A 14 -14.30 12.70 -20.77
C GLY A 14 -13.86 13.51 -19.56
N LEU A 15 -13.92 12.93 -18.35
CA LEU A 15 -13.67 13.66 -17.09
C LEU A 15 -12.19 13.74 -16.73
N THR A 16 -11.38 12.80 -17.22
CA THR A 16 -10.00 12.58 -16.80
C THR A 16 -9.06 12.47 -17.98
N TYR A 17 -7.79 12.83 -17.78
CA TYR A 17 -6.73 12.51 -18.74
C TYR A 17 -6.22 11.07 -18.55
N ASP A 18 -5.96 10.68 -17.30
CA ASP A 18 -5.42 9.38 -16.94
C ASP A 18 -6.05 8.83 -15.65
N VAL A 19 -6.19 7.51 -15.63
CA VAL A 19 -6.74 6.74 -14.51
C VAL A 19 -5.93 5.46 -14.36
N SER A 20 -5.31 5.27 -13.20
CA SER A 20 -4.63 4.03 -12.86
C SER A 20 -5.27 3.37 -11.66
N PHE A 21 -5.50 2.06 -11.77
CA PHE A 21 -5.85 1.18 -10.66
C PHE A 21 -4.64 0.31 -10.33
N GLU A 22 -4.19 0.44 -9.09
CA GLU A 22 -3.12 -0.35 -8.50
C GLU A 22 -3.69 -1.26 -7.42
N LEU A 23 -3.26 -2.52 -7.43
CA LEU A 23 -3.63 -3.51 -6.42
C LEU A 23 -2.35 -4.09 -5.82
N ALA A 24 -2.21 -3.95 -4.51
CA ALA A 24 -1.18 -4.58 -3.73
C ALA A 24 -1.78 -5.75 -2.96
N LEU A 25 -1.37 -6.96 -3.35
CA LEU A 25 -1.80 -8.21 -2.71
C LEU A 25 -1.01 -8.48 -1.42
N PHE A 26 -1.51 -9.45 -0.66
CA PHE A 26 -1.04 -9.87 0.66
C PHE A 26 0.33 -10.57 0.60
N GLU A 27 1.39 -9.79 0.39
CA GLU A 27 2.76 -10.32 0.36
C GLU A 27 3.57 -9.95 1.60
N LEU A 28 3.32 -8.78 2.18
CA LEU A 28 4.01 -8.28 3.39
C LEU A 28 3.03 -7.95 4.54
N LEU A 29 1.80 -7.60 4.18
CA LEU A 29 0.73 -7.24 5.09
C LEU A 29 -0.33 -8.34 5.03
N LYS A 30 -1.00 -8.58 6.16
CA LYS A 30 -2.12 -9.53 6.25
C LYS A 30 -3.33 -9.10 5.40
N ASN A 31 -3.34 -7.84 4.97
CA ASN A 31 -4.42 -7.23 4.22
C ASN A 31 -3.84 -6.68 2.90
N GLY A 32 -4.57 -6.88 1.80
CA GLY A 32 -4.31 -6.19 0.55
C GLY A 32 -4.88 -4.77 0.59
N TRP A 33 -4.34 -3.89 -0.24
CA TRP A 33 -4.92 -2.57 -0.49
C TRP A 33 -4.95 -2.31 -1.99
N PHE A 34 -5.87 -1.46 -2.40
CA PHE A 34 -5.92 -0.94 -3.75
C PHE A 34 -5.88 0.58 -3.70
N SER A 35 -5.36 1.20 -4.74
CA SER A 35 -5.43 2.64 -4.92
C SER A 35 -5.87 2.94 -6.34
N VAL A 36 -6.72 3.96 -6.46
CA VAL A 36 -7.14 4.51 -7.73
C VAL A 36 -6.65 5.93 -7.79
N SER A 37 -5.69 6.16 -8.69
CA SER A 37 -5.10 7.47 -8.91
C SER A 37 -5.72 8.04 -10.17
N VAL A 38 -6.30 9.23 -10.04
CA VAL A 38 -7.03 9.89 -11.11
C VAL A 38 -6.58 11.33 -11.21
N THR A 39 -6.30 11.78 -12.42
CA THR A 39 -5.92 13.17 -12.69
C THR A 39 -6.93 13.81 -13.63
N SER A 40 -7.61 14.85 -13.14
CA SER A 40 -8.64 15.62 -13.85
C SER A 40 -8.45 17.12 -13.68
N SER A 41 -9.20 17.90 -14.46
CA SER A 41 -9.32 19.35 -14.26
C SER A 41 -9.96 19.65 -12.90
N PRO A 42 -9.56 20.74 -12.21
CA PRO A 42 -10.03 21.07 -10.86
C PRO A 42 -11.55 21.21 -10.77
N ASP A 43 -12.18 21.76 -11.81
CA ASP A 43 -13.63 22.00 -11.85
C ASP A 43 -14.46 20.71 -11.83
N LYS A 44 -13.86 19.57 -12.21
CA LYS A 44 -14.56 18.28 -12.39
C LYS A 44 -14.06 17.19 -11.45
N ILE A 45 -13.24 17.50 -10.43
CA ILE A 45 -12.64 16.46 -9.57
C ILE A 45 -13.71 15.68 -8.79
N HIS A 46 -14.72 16.35 -8.26
CA HIS A 46 -15.78 15.69 -7.49
C HIS A 46 -16.60 14.72 -8.36
N GLU A 47 -17.04 15.18 -9.53
CA GLU A 47 -17.77 14.35 -10.50
C GLU A 47 -16.92 13.14 -10.94
N THR A 48 -15.63 13.36 -11.15
CA THR A 48 -14.67 12.31 -11.49
C THR A 48 -14.54 11.26 -10.39
N ALA A 49 -14.40 11.70 -9.13
CA ALA A 49 -14.27 10.80 -8.00
C ALA A 49 -15.51 9.93 -7.84
N GLU A 50 -16.71 10.52 -7.93
CA GLU A 50 -17.98 9.80 -7.88
C GLU A 50 -18.13 8.81 -9.05
N ALA A 51 -17.72 9.21 -10.26
CA ALA A 51 -17.71 8.33 -11.42
C ALA A 51 -16.78 7.12 -11.22
N CYS A 52 -15.60 7.34 -10.64
CA CYS A 52 -14.66 6.25 -10.33
C CYS A 52 -15.25 5.28 -9.30
N VAL A 53 -15.84 5.80 -8.22
CA VAL A 53 -16.52 4.98 -7.22
C VAL A 53 -17.67 4.17 -7.83
N ARG A 54 -18.45 4.78 -8.74
CA ARG A 54 -19.52 4.08 -9.47
C ARG A 54 -19.00 2.91 -10.30
N VAL A 55 -17.87 3.09 -10.99
CA VAL A 55 -17.24 2.02 -11.79
C VAL A 55 -16.65 0.94 -10.90
N LEU A 56 -16.09 1.31 -9.75
CA LEU A 56 -15.64 0.37 -8.72
C LEU A 56 -16.81 -0.35 -8.02
N ARG A 57 -18.06 0.06 -8.23
CA ARG A 57 -19.25 -0.69 -7.76
C ARG A 57 -19.97 -1.43 -8.88
N ALA A 58 -19.56 -1.18 -10.12
CA ALA A 58 -20.18 -1.76 -11.30
C ALA A 58 -20.16 -3.29 -11.28
N PRO A 59 -19.11 -4.01 -10.84
CA PRO A 59 -19.12 -5.47 -10.88
C PRO A 59 -20.19 -6.12 -9.99
N GLY A 60 -20.70 -5.43 -8.97
CA GLY A 60 -21.84 -5.91 -8.18
C GLY A 60 -23.16 -5.94 -8.95
N HIS A 61 -23.32 -5.08 -9.96
CA HIS A 61 -24.55 -4.96 -10.77
C HIS A 61 -24.36 -5.45 -12.22
N SER A 62 -23.13 -5.41 -12.71
CA SER A 62 -22.71 -5.76 -14.06
C SER A 62 -21.52 -6.70 -13.97
N PRO A 63 -21.76 -8.03 -13.97
CA PRO A 63 -20.72 -9.02 -13.75
C PRO A 63 -19.58 -8.90 -14.78
N ILE A 64 -18.42 -9.44 -14.43
CA ILE A 64 -17.28 -9.53 -15.35
C ILE A 64 -17.68 -10.42 -16.52
N THR A 65 -17.43 -9.95 -17.74
CA THR A 65 -17.79 -10.68 -18.97
C THR A 65 -16.67 -11.61 -19.42
N GLN A 66 -17.01 -12.69 -20.11
CA GLN A 66 -16.03 -13.63 -20.66
C GLN A 66 -15.00 -12.95 -21.57
N ARG A 67 -15.44 -11.97 -22.38
CA ARG A 67 -14.56 -11.21 -23.28
C ARG A 67 -13.53 -10.39 -22.52
N GLU A 68 -13.90 -9.82 -21.37
CA GLU A 68 -12.96 -9.08 -20.52
C GLU A 68 -11.93 -10.04 -19.89
N LEU A 69 -12.37 -11.22 -19.44
CA LEU A 69 -11.49 -12.24 -18.87
C LEU A 69 -10.48 -12.74 -19.91
N GLU A 70 -10.94 -13.11 -21.10
CA GLU A 70 -10.07 -13.60 -22.19
C GLU A 70 -9.05 -12.56 -22.64
N ARG A 71 -9.49 -11.29 -22.74
CA ARG A 71 -8.60 -10.17 -23.05
C ARG A 71 -7.51 -10.01 -22.00
N ALA A 72 -7.88 -10.01 -20.72
CA ALA A 72 -6.93 -9.89 -19.62
C ALA A 72 -5.96 -11.07 -19.59
N ARG A 73 -6.47 -12.30 -19.74
CA ARG A 73 -5.67 -13.53 -19.80
C ARG A 73 -4.63 -13.46 -20.91
N ARG A 74 -5.03 -13.07 -22.13
CA ARG A 74 -4.11 -12.90 -23.27
C ARG A 74 -2.98 -11.93 -22.93
N THR A 75 -3.31 -10.76 -22.38
CA THR A 75 -2.31 -9.75 -22.00
C THR A 75 -1.33 -10.27 -20.94
N LEU A 76 -1.82 -10.95 -19.91
CA LEU A 76 -0.97 -11.48 -18.84
C LEU A 76 -0.05 -12.61 -19.31
N ILE A 77 -0.55 -13.52 -20.14
CA ILE A 77 0.26 -14.61 -20.70
C ILE A 77 1.36 -14.03 -21.61
N THR A 78 1.01 -13.12 -22.53
CA THR A 78 2.00 -12.48 -23.41
C THR A 78 3.04 -11.68 -22.63
N ARG A 79 2.62 -10.99 -21.56
CA ARG A 79 3.55 -10.29 -20.66
C ARG A 79 4.50 -11.26 -19.97
N HIS A 80 3.98 -12.35 -19.38
CA HIS A 80 4.79 -13.37 -18.74
C HIS A 80 5.82 -13.99 -19.70
N GLU A 81 5.41 -14.31 -20.93
CA GLU A 81 6.31 -14.84 -21.96
C GLU A 81 7.41 -13.84 -22.37
N THR A 82 7.10 -12.54 -22.35
CA THR A 82 8.08 -11.48 -22.64
C THR A 82 9.06 -11.32 -21.48
N ASP A 83 8.54 -11.15 -20.26
CA ASP A 83 9.32 -10.89 -19.05
C ASP A 83 10.15 -12.12 -18.63
N SER A 84 9.73 -13.35 -19.00
CA SER A 84 10.47 -14.60 -18.73
C SER A 84 11.86 -14.66 -19.35
N LYS A 85 12.15 -13.77 -20.31
CA LYS A 85 13.49 -13.66 -20.93
C LYS A 85 14.47 -12.90 -20.05
N GLU A 86 13.97 -12.15 -19.05
CA GLU A 86 14.78 -11.33 -18.18
C GLU A 86 15.09 -12.02 -16.85
N ASN A 87 16.35 -11.94 -16.40
CA ASN A 87 16.76 -12.52 -15.12
C ASN A 87 16.15 -11.77 -13.91
N SER A 88 15.97 -10.45 -14.04
CA SER A 88 15.31 -9.60 -13.03
C SER A 88 13.90 -10.10 -12.71
N TYR A 89 13.16 -10.55 -13.72
CA TYR A 89 11.82 -11.09 -13.57
C TYR A 89 11.81 -12.35 -12.70
N TRP A 90 12.67 -13.33 -13.00
CA TRP A 90 12.79 -14.57 -12.22
C TRP A 90 13.22 -14.30 -10.78
N LEU A 91 14.19 -13.41 -10.57
CA LEU A 91 14.59 -12.98 -9.23
C LEU A 91 13.41 -12.35 -8.48
N GLY A 92 12.65 -11.47 -9.14
CA GLY A 92 11.45 -10.85 -8.61
C GLY A 92 10.41 -11.87 -8.15
N LEU A 93 10.12 -12.89 -8.96
CA LEU A 93 9.19 -13.96 -8.59
C LEU A 93 9.67 -14.74 -7.34
N MET A 94 10.97 -15.02 -7.25
CA MET A 94 11.54 -15.80 -6.16
C MET A 94 11.66 -15.05 -4.83
N THR A 95 11.75 -13.71 -4.83
CA THR A 95 12.05 -12.88 -3.63
C THR A 95 11.17 -13.12 -2.39
N ARG A 96 9.99 -13.76 -2.53
CA ARG A 96 9.05 -13.98 -1.41
C ARG A 96 8.62 -15.45 -1.24
N THR A 97 9.25 -16.39 -1.93
CA THR A 97 8.87 -17.82 -1.89
C THR A 97 9.20 -18.53 -0.57
N GLN A 98 10.17 -18.02 0.18
CA GLN A 98 10.63 -18.63 1.45
C GLN A 98 10.12 -17.85 2.68
N CYS A 99 9.17 -16.94 2.49
CA CYS A 99 8.63 -16.13 3.57
C CYS A 99 7.60 -16.92 4.39
N ALA A 100 7.81 -17.03 5.70
CA ALA A 100 6.88 -17.72 6.61
C ALA A 100 5.46 -17.12 6.64
N TYR A 101 5.33 -15.84 6.27
CA TYR A 101 4.04 -15.14 6.21
C TYR A 101 3.24 -15.44 4.93
N THR A 102 3.82 -16.13 3.95
CA THR A 102 3.22 -16.37 2.63
C THR A 102 3.30 -17.86 2.26
N PRO A 103 2.68 -18.77 3.02
CA PRO A 103 2.87 -20.22 2.86
C PRO A 103 2.40 -20.78 1.51
N TRP A 104 1.45 -20.10 0.85
CA TRP A 104 0.96 -20.47 -0.48
C TRP A 104 1.92 -20.11 -1.61
N ARG A 105 2.93 -19.27 -1.37
CA ARG A 105 3.89 -18.87 -2.41
C ARG A 105 5.07 -19.84 -2.43
N THR A 106 4.85 -21.02 -2.99
CA THR A 106 5.88 -22.06 -3.15
C THR A 106 6.57 -21.96 -4.52
N LEU A 107 7.67 -22.68 -4.75
CA LEU A 107 8.28 -22.77 -6.08
C LEU A 107 7.30 -23.32 -7.14
N GLU A 108 6.36 -24.18 -6.73
CA GLU A 108 5.27 -24.68 -7.59
C GLU A 108 4.40 -23.53 -8.13
N SER A 109 4.13 -22.51 -7.31
CA SER A 109 3.34 -21.35 -7.76
C SER A 109 4.04 -20.53 -8.84
N ILE A 110 5.37 -20.62 -8.96
CA ILE A 110 6.15 -19.98 -10.03
C ILE A 110 6.13 -20.84 -11.29
N ARG A 111 6.28 -22.16 -11.15
CA ARG A 111 6.26 -23.10 -12.27
C ARG A 111 4.92 -23.08 -12.99
N ASP A 112 3.83 -23.01 -12.22
CA ASP A 112 2.47 -23.21 -12.72
C ASP A 112 1.72 -21.89 -13.01
N ILE A 113 2.44 -20.77 -13.18
CA ILE A 113 1.82 -19.45 -13.48
C ILE A 113 0.94 -19.52 -14.75
N ARG A 114 1.44 -20.16 -15.81
CA ARG A 114 0.73 -20.26 -17.09
C ARG A 114 -0.54 -21.11 -17.00
N PRO A 115 -0.50 -22.38 -16.54
CA PRO A 115 -1.72 -23.17 -16.37
C PRO A 115 -2.68 -22.54 -15.36
N MET A 116 -2.19 -21.84 -14.33
CA MET A 116 -3.04 -21.08 -13.41
C MET A 116 -3.85 -20.02 -14.15
N TYR A 117 -3.24 -19.23 -15.05
CA TYR A 117 -3.99 -18.23 -15.83
C TYR A 117 -5.01 -18.84 -16.80
N GLU A 118 -4.74 -20.03 -17.32
CA GLU A 118 -5.65 -20.75 -18.21
C GLU A 118 -6.84 -21.34 -17.45
N ALA A 119 -6.64 -21.78 -16.20
CA ALA A 119 -7.65 -22.43 -15.36
C ALA A 119 -8.65 -21.47 -14.71
N ILE A 120 -8.33 -20.18 -14.57
CA ILE A 120 -9.22 -19.18 -13.94
C ILE A 120 -10.57 -19.11 -14.65
N ASP A 121 -11.65 -19.22 -13.88
CA ASP A 121 -13.02 -19.04 -14.36
C ASP A 121 -13.62 -17.66 -13.98
N LEU A 122 -14.78 -17.34 -14.56
CA LEU A 122 -15.54 -16.13 -14.24
C LEU A 122 -16.03 -16.13 -12.78
N GLN A 123 -16.38 -17.31 -12.25
CA GLN A 123 -16.83 -17.44 -10.87
C GLN A 123 -15.73 -17.05 -9.88
N ASP A 124 -14.51 -17.56 -10.08
CA ASP A 124 -13.35 -17.23 -9.26
C ASP A 124 -13.07 -15.72 -9.25
N MET A 125 -13.22 -15.07 -10.41
CA MET A 125 -13.01 -13.63 -10.54
C MET A 125 -14.07 -12.81 -9.81
N GLN A 126 -15.33 -13.24 -9.85
CA GLN A 126 -16.40 -12.59 -9.10
C GLN A 126 -16.25 -12.81 -7.60
N GLU A 127 -15.87 -14.01 -7.17
CA GLU A 127 -15.62 -14.31 -5.77
C GLU A 127 -14.44 -13.49 -5.23
N ALA A 128 -13.31 -13.49 -5.94
CA ALA A 128 -12.15 -12.67 -5.59
C ALA A 128 -12.52 -11.19 -5.50
N TYR A 129 -13.40 -10.72 -6.39
CA TYR A 129 -13.88 -9.35 -6.35
C TYR A 129 -14.73 -9.04 -5.11
N ASN A 130 -15.64 -9.96 -4.75
CA ASN A 130 -16.49 -9.83 -3.57
C ASN A 130 -15.68 -9.77 -2.27
N GLN A 131 -14.51 -10.41 -2.22
CA GLN A 131 -13.61 -10.34 -1.06
C GLN A 131 -13.06 -8.93 -0.80
N PHE A 132 -13.00 -8.05 -1.80
CA PHE A 132 -12.55 -6.67 -1.58
C PHE A 132 -13.57 -5.80 -0.85
N GLN A 133 -14.83 -6.25 -0.74
CA GLN A 133 -15.89 -5.56 0.00
C GLN A 133 -15.91 -4.04 -0.27
N MET A 134 -16.24 -3.66 -1.51
CA MET A 134 -16.29 -2.27 -1.99
C MET A 134 -17.48 -1.46 -1.41
N GLY A 135 -17.72 -1.56 -0.11
CA GLY A 135 -18.74 -0.81 0.63
C GLY A 135 -18.36 0.66 0.83
N ASP A 136 -19.31 1.45 1.34
CA ASP A 136 -19.09 2.87 1.63
C ASP A 136 -18.02 3.08 2.71
N ASP A 137 -17.87 2.13 3.64
CA ASP A 137 -16.93 2.24 4.77
C ASP A 137 -15.48 1.90 4.41
N SER A 138 -15.21 1.31 3.24
CA SER A 138 -13.88 0.84 2.84
C SER A 138 -13.19 1.73 1.83
N ILE A 139 -13.91 2.67 1.21
CA ILE A 139 -13.38 3.53 0.16
C ILE A 139 -13.12 4.93 0.72
N PHE A 140 -11.84 5.28 0.85
CA PHE A 140 -11.43 6.62 1.22
C PHE A 140 -11.07 7.41 -0.04
N VAL A 141 -11.73 8.56 -0.22
CA VAL A 141 -11.47 9.46 -1.35
C VAL A 141 -10.70 10.67 -0.84
N CYS A 142 -9.50 10.87 -1.37
CA CYS A 142 -8.68 12.04 -1.09
C CYS A 142 -8.67 12.94 -2.33
N ILE A 143 -9.09 14.20 -2.16
CA ILE A 143 -9.06 15.20 -3.24
C ILE A 143 -7.97 16.21 -2.92
N GLY A 144 -6.97 16.28 -3.80
CA GLY A 144 -5.92 17.29 -3.74
C GLY A 144 -5.91 18.13 -5.00
N THR A 145 -6.15 19.43 -4.87
CA THR A 145 -5.98 20.39 -5.97
C THR A 145 -4.60 21.01 -5.89
N SER A 146 -3.79 20.84 -6.93
CA SER A 146 -2.56 21.62 -7.09
C SER A 146 -2.90 22.98 -7.70
N GLY A 147 -3.07 24.03 -6.88
CA GLY A 147 -3.49 25.38 -7.29
C GLY A 147 -3.21 26.46 -6.22
N GLN A 148 -3.23 27.75 -6.61
CA GLN A 148 -2.35 28.84 -6.13
C GLN A 148 -1.96 28.89 -4.63
N ALA A 149 -0.62 28.87 -4.45
CA ALA A 149 0.21 29.16 -3.28
C ALA A 149 -0.03 28.30 -2.02
N PRO A 150 1.06 27.82 -1.36
CA PRO A 150 0.96 27.34 0.00
C PRO A 150 0.31 28.44 0.85
N PRO A 151 -0.63 28.11 1.77
CA PRO A 151 -0.98 29.06 2.81
C PRO A 151 0.33 29.52 3.45
N ALA A 152 0.52 30.84 3.56
CA ALA A 152 1.72 31.39 4.17
C ALA A 152 1.95 30.64 5.49
N PRO A 153 3.18 30.16 5.77
CA PRO A 153 3.47 29.48 7.02
C PRO A 153 2.91 30.36 8.15
N PRO A 154 2.18 29.79 9.13
CA PRO A 154 1.64 30.59 10.22
C PRO A 154 2.78 31.44 10.75
N THR A 155 2.61 32.77 10.63
CA THR A 155 3.59 33.73 11.13
C THR A 155 3.63 33.50 12.62
N LEU A 156 4.59 32.69 13.08
CA LEU A 156 4.97 32.69 14.47
C LEU A 156 5.32 34.15 14.76
N PRO A 157 4.70 34.79 15.77
CA PRO A 157 5.09 36.12 16.16
C PRO A 157 6.60 36.08 16.34
N ALA A 158 7.31 36.98 15.62
CA ALA A 158 8.76 37.06 15.69
C ALA A 158 9.15 37.05 17.17
N PRO A 159 10.14 36.24 17.59
CA PRO A 159 10.56 36.24 18.97
C PRO A 159 10.89 37.69 19.34
N ASN A 160 10.12 38.23 20.27
CA ASN A 160 10.30 39.59 20.79
C ASN A 160 11.77 39.72 21.19
N GLN A 161 12.55 40.48 20.41
CA GLN A 161 13.96 40.75 20.72
C GLN A 161 14.14 41.59 21.99
N SER A 162 13.05 41.93 22.69
CA SER A 162 13.04 42.70 23.92
C SER A 162 13.22 41.88 25.20
N SER A 163 13.38 40.55 25.15
CA SER A 163 13.67 39.75 26.36
C SER A 163 15.09 39.20 26.46
N LEU A 164 16.01 39.58 25.57
CA LEU A 164 17.45 39.26 25.69
C LEU A 164 18.23 40.35 26.42
N ASN A 165 17.71 40.84 27.54
CA ASN A 165 18.53 41.47 28.58
C ASN A 165 18.75 40.46 29.72
N GLY A 166 19.40 39.35 29.38
CA GLY A 166 19.84 38.33 30.34
C GLY A 166 21.23 38.61 30.94
N ALA A 167 21.74 39.84 30.83
CA ALA A 167 23.08 40.19 31.29
C ALA A 167 23.16 40.54 32.80
N GLN A 168 22.10 40.30 33.60
CA GLN A 168 22.06 40.81 34.98
C GLN A 168 21.85 39.77 36.09
N LEU A 169 21.87 38.46 35.81
CA LEU A 169 21.69 37.45 36.87
C LEU A 169 22.64 36.25 36.73
N LEU A 170 23.94 36.49 36.67
CA LEU A 170 24.93 35.44 36.94
C LEU A 170 25.88 35.90 38.07
N PRO A 171 25.90 35.22 39.24
CA PRO A 171 26.88 35.51 40.28
C PRO A 171 28.30 35.13 39.82
N GLU A 172 29.28 35.93 40.24
CA GLU A 172 30.70 35.75 39.92
C GLU A 172 31.17 34.33 40.25
N GLY A 173 31.71 33.63 39.25
CA GLY A 173 32.24 32.26 39.38
C GLY A 173 31.70 31.26 38.36
N TRP A 174 30.57 31.55 37.70
CA TRP A 174 29.97 30.62 36.72
C TRP A 174 30.58 30.70 35.32
N ALA A 175 31.21 31.82 34.95
CA ALA A 175 31.91 31.98 33.68
C ALA A 175 33.10 31.01 33.55
N ALA A 176 33.86 30.79 34.62
CA ALA A 176 34.99 29.87 34.65
C ALA A 176 34.55 28.39 34.65
N ALA A 177 33.36 28.08 35.19
CA ALA A 177 32.80 26.73 35.16
C ALA A 177 32.35 26.33 33.74
N ILE A 178 31.75 27.28 33.00
CA ILE A 178 31.29 27.07 31.62
C ILE A 178 32.47 26.87 30.66
N GLU A 179 33.57 27.59 30.83
CA GLU A 179 34.77 27.45 29.99
C GLU A 179 35.50 26.11 30.22
N LYS A 180 35.45 25.60 31.46
CA LYS A 180 35.94 24.26 31.80
C LYS A 180 35.01 23.15 31.27
N GLN A 181 33.71 23.40 31.18
CA GLN A 181 32.73 22.46 30.64
C GLN A 181 32.78 22.39 29.10
N MET A 182 33.02 23.52 28.41
CA MET A 182 33.22 23.54 26.95
C MET A 182 34.53 22.90 26.50
N SER A 183 35.59 22.94 27.32
CA SER A 183 36.84 22.23 27.04
C SER A 183 36.74 20.72 27.28
N LEU A 184 35.92 20.30 28.25
CA LEU A 184 35.56 18.89 28.47
C LEU A 184 34.61 18.35 27.37
N GLU A 185 33.63 19.12 26.91
CA GLU A 185 32.73 18.73 25.80
C GLU A 185 33.45 18.66 24.44
N LYS A 186 34.45 19.52 24.20
CA LYS A 186 35.30 19.43 23.01
C LYS A 186 36.22 18.20 23.05
N ALA A 187 36.65 17.76 24.23
CA ALA A 187 37.42 16.52 24.39
C ALA A 187 36.53 15.27 24.22
N SER A 188 35.26 15.30 24.64
CA SER A 188 34.32 14.19 24.44
C SER A 188 33.70 14.13 23.04
N SER A 189 33.66 15.24 22.31
CA SER A 189 33.15 15.26 20.91
C SER A 189 34.07 14.58 19.89
N GLN A 190 35.30 14.20 20.26
CA GLN A 190 36.17 13.38 19.41
C GLN A 190 36.00 11.87 19.62
N LEU A 191 35.17 11.43 20.57
CA LEU A 191 34.88 10.02 20.77
C LEU A 191 33.38 9.81 21.03
N SER A 192 32.64 9.37 20.01
CA SER A 192 31.33 8.66 20.05
C SER A 192 30.06 9.44 19.62
N GLN A 193 29.57 9.09 18.43
CA GLN A 193 28.14 8.80 18.15
C GLN A 193 28.09 7.30 17.73
N PRO A 194 26.96 6.53 17.80
CA PRO A 194 25.55 6.91 18.06
C PRO A 194 24.82 5.98 19.07
N ALA A 195 24.08 6.51 20.05
CA ALA A 195 23.26 5.64 20.93
C ALA A 195 21.92 6.24 21.44
N GLN A 196 21.64 7.54 21.24
CA GLN A 196 20.47 8.17 21.86
C GLN A 196 19.26 8.44 20.93
N GLN A 197 19.30 8.01 19.67
CA GLN A 197 18.14 8.13 18.76
C GLN A 197 17.23 6.88 18.71
N GLN A 198 17.56 5.80 19.42
CA GLN A 198 16.80 4.54 19.34
C GLN A 198 15.58 4.48 20.28
N GLN A 199 15.63 5.08 21.47
CA GLN A 199 14.63 4.82 22.53
C GLN A 199 13.27 5.53 22.37
N VAL A 200 13.16 6.59 21.55
CA VAL A 200 11.89 7.33 21.39
C VAL A 200 10.98 6.70 20.32
N LYS A 201 11.51 5.81 19.46
CA LYS A 201 10.72 5.17 18.39
C LYS A 201 9.98 3.90 18.83
N ASP A 202 10.45 3.23 19.88
CA ASP A 202 9.91 1.92 20.28
C ASP A 202 8.55 2.00 21.00
N VAL A 203 8.29 3.07 21.76
CA VAL A 203 7.04 3.19 22.55
C VAL A 203 5.82 3.48 21.66
N ALA A 204 6.01 4.20 20.55
CA ALA A 204 4.92 4.52 19.60
C ALA A 204 4.54 3.31 18.73
N GLN A 205 5.48 2.42 18.41
CA GLN A 205 5.20 1.22 17.61
C GLN A 205 4.45 0.14 18.38
N VAL A 206 4.68 0.00 19.69
CA VAL A 206 4.04 -1.03 20.52
C VAL A 206 2.54 -0.77 20.72
N ALA A 207 2.11 0.51 20.80
CA ALA A 207 0.70 0.86 20.95
C ALA A 207 -0.14 0.58 19.69
N ALA A 208 0.43 0.78 18.49
CA ALA A 208 -0.26 0.51 17.22
C ALA A 208 -0.42 -1.00 16.94
N LEU A 209 0.55 -1.81 17.39
CA LEU A 209 0.57 -3.25 17.17
C LEU A 209 -0.47 -4.01 18.04
N ALA A 210 -0.78 -3.47 19.22
CA ALA A 210 -1.80 -4.02 20.11
C ALA A 210 -3.24 -3.79 19.58
N ALA A 211 -3.50 -2.70 18.87
CA ALA A 211 -4.80 -2.42 18.27
C ALA A 211 -5.10 -3.32 17.05
N ALA A 212 -4.08 -3.61 16.22
CA ALA A 212 -4.22 -4.50 15.07
C ALA A 212 -4.41 -5.99 15.46
N ALA A 213 -3.91 -6.39 16.63
CA ALA A 213 -4.02 -7.78 17.11
C ALA A 213 -5.45 -8.18 17.53
N ASN A 214 -6.30 -7.23 17.91
CA ASN A 214 -7.69 -7.53 18.32
C ASN A 214 -8.66 -7.66 17.14
N LEU A 215 -8.35 -7.09 15.97
CA LEU A 215 -9.19 -7.24 14.76
C LEU A 215 -8.97 -8.59 14.06
N ALA A 216 -7.77 -9.19 14.22
CA ALA A 216 -7.36 -10.41 13.53
C ALA A 216 -7.97 -11.71 14.11
N LYS A 217 -8.69 -11.65 15.24
CA LYS A 217 -9.27 -12.84 15.89
C LYS A 217 -10.55 -13.37 15.23
N ASN A 218 -11.14 -12.63 14.29
CA ASN A 218 -12.46 -12.95 13.70
C ASN A 218 -12.44 -13.42 12.24
N PHE A 219 -11.27 -13.64 11.61
CA PHE A 219 -11.21 -14.03 10.19
C PHE A 219 -10.39 -15.32 10.00
N ASP A 220 -11.10 -16.44 9.80
CA ASP A 220 -10.53 -17.78 9.65
C ASP A 220 -10.59 -18.24 8.17
N PHE A 221 -9.80 -17.59 7.31
CA PHE A 221 -9.60 -18.01 5.91
C PHE A 221 -8.84 -19.34 5.78
N GLY A 222 -8.15 -19.76 6.85
CA GLY A 222 -7.38 -21.01 6.88
C GLY A 222 -8.25 -22.23 6.61
N LYS A 223 -9.50 -22.24 7.09
CA LYS A 223 -10.45 -23.34 6.85
C LYS A 223 -10.97 -23.41 5.42
N ALA A 224 -11.11 -22.27 4.74
CA ALA A 224 -11.56 -22.23 3.34
C ALA A 224 -10.47 -22.77 2.40
N PHE A 225 -9.21 -22.36 2.63
CA PHE A 225 -8.07 -22.85 1.85
C PHE A 225 -7.78 -24.34 2.11
N GLN A 226 -7.93 -24.82 3.35
CA GLN A 226 -7.77 -26.24 3.68
C GLN A 226 -8.85 -27.12 3.03
N ARG A 227 -10.10 -26.65 2.91
CA ARG A 227 -11.15 -27.38 2.17
C ARG A 227 -10.83 -27.49 0.68
N MET A 228 -10.35 -26.42 0.07
CA MET A 228 -10.01 -26.38 -1.35
C MET A 228 -8.81 -27.30 -1.68
N GLN A 229 -7.83 -27.38 -0.76
CA GLN A 229 -6.71 -28.32 -0.84
C GLN A 229 -7.15 -29.80 -0.64
N GLN A 230 -8.16 -30.05 0.19
CA GLN A 230 -8.70 -31.39 0.41
C GLN A 230 -9.47 -31.89 -0.82
N GLU A 231 -10.30 -31.05 -1.45
CA GLU A 231 -11.06 -31.39 -2.66
C GLU A 231 -10.16 -31.66 -3.87
N LEU A 232 -9.02 -30.97 -3.98
CA LEU A 232 -8.02 -31.24 -5.01
C LEU A 232 -7.32 -32.59 -4.80
N LYS A 233 -7.16 -33.05 -3.55
CA LYS A 233 -6.59 -34.37 -3.26
C LYS A 233 -7.59 -35.50 -3.54
N ASP A 234 -8.87 -35.30 -3.21
CA ASP A 234 -9.92 -36.30 -3.43
C ASP A 234 -10.24 -36.52 -4.92
N LYS A 235 -10.10 -35.48 -5.76
CA LYS A 235 -10.23 -35.60 -7.21
C LYS A 235 -9.08 -36.36 -7.88
N ASN A 236 -7.87 -36.29 -7.29
CA ASN A 236 -6.70 -37.02 -7.80
C ASN A 236 -6.60 -38.47 -7.29
N ALA A 237 -7.46 -38.89 -6.35
CA ALA A 237 -7.46 -40.23 -5.75
C ALA A 237 -8.47 -41.21 -6.38
N LYS A 238 -9.25 -40.79 -7.38
CA LYS A 238 -10.10 -41.69 -8.18
C LYS A 238 -9.44 -41.97 -9.53
N PRO A 239 -8.71 -43.09 -9.68
CA PRO A 239 -8.36 -43.61 -11.00
C PRO A 239 -9.61 -44.28 -11.61
N GLU A 240 -9.93 -43.93 -12.86
CA GLU A 240 -10.64 -44.84 -13.76
C GLU A 240 -9.74 -46.04 -14.11
#